data_AF-A0A944MA53-F1
#
_entry.id   AF-A0A944MA53-F1
#
_cell.length_a   1.000
_cell.length_b   1.000
_cell.length_c   1.000
_cell.angle_alpha   90.00
_cell.angle_beta   90.00
_cell.angle_gamma   90.00
#
_symmetry.space_group_name_H-M   'P 1'
#
loop_
_entity.id
_entity.type
_entity.pdbx_description
1 polymer ?
#
loop_
_entity_poly.entity_id
_entity_poly.type
_entity_poly.pdbx_seq_one_letter_code
_entity_poly.pdbx_strand_id
1 'polypeptide(L)'
;MFTAISPAIAGKLDLILMPGPVIEGHAEFEEKCESCHETLKKADQVERCLSCHDHEDIAKDIETGKGFHGRLDPDQAKNCKRCHTEHKGREKDIINLDSESFDHNQTDFELRGSHKALACQLCHTQEYKKYSQAPSLCFDCHESDDTHQGKLGEECDTCHNEESWRKQTFDHDLDTEYPLTGKHRDLDCKLCHADEHYKNTPKECIGCHLINDAHNGRYGRVCAKCHGTDEWKELVFNHRTDTEFPLLGRHKDVPCDTCHKKGPFEKKLGKACFSCHEKDDVHKGRNGEKCKDCHTVDSWTKVKFDHGNDANFPLEGKHKDLVCSACHRSVAMDDLEEAECITCHRAIDVHKNELGEDCGYCHNEQGWNVKLFFEHDITRFPLIGIHSVTACESCHLNAEFQQTESACLSCHEDDEPHEGRMGEKCGECHNPNAWLLWTFDHDNQTDFPLEGKHSEIYCEQCHRTDLTVHKQSANHCYGCHRGDDIHRGGFGRHCDRCHSTETFEDPVIR
;
A
#
# COMPACT_ATOMS: atom_id res chain seq x y z
N MET A 1 87.43 -84.76 40.65
CA MET A 1 87.70 -84.88 39.20
C MET A 1 86.37 -84.94 38.48
N PHE A 2 85.88 -83.80 37.99
CA PHE A 2 84.88 -83.72 36.94
C PHE A 2 85.50 -82.84 35.87
N THR A 3 85.91 -83.46 34.78
CA THR A 3 86.55 -82.82 33.63
C THR A 3 85.50 -82.03 32.86
N ALA A 4 85.69 -80.72 32.77
CA ALA A 4 84.94 -79.84 31.89
C ALA A 4 85.24 -80.20 30.42
N ILE A 5 84.19 -80.37 29.63
CA ILE A 5 84.27 -80.58 28.18
C ILE A 5 84.40 -79.20 27.53
N SER A 6 85.40 -79.03 26.65
CA SER A 6 85.62 -77.81 25.86
C SER A 6 84.45 -77.49 24.93
N PRO A 7 84.12 -76.20 24.70
CA PRO A 7 82.98 -75.77 23.87
C PRO A 7 83.13 -76.10 22.37
N ALA A 8 84.32 -76.45 21.89
CA ALA A 8 84.58 -76.72 20.47
C ALA A 8 84.00 -78.05 19.93
N ILE A 9 83.53 -78.96 20.79
CA ILE A 9 82.93 -80.24 20.36
C ILE A 9 81.40 -80.11 20.17
N ALA A 10 80.75 -79.12 20.79
CA ALA A 10 79.30 -78.94 20.73
C ALA A 10 78.79 -78.57 19.33
N GLY A 11 79.44 -77.61 18.64
CA GLY A 11 78.96 -77.10 17.34
C GLY A 11 78.91 -78.13 16.20
N LYS A 12 79.70 -79.21 16.25
CA LYS A 12 79.68 -80.27 15.21
C LYS A 12 78.54 -81.29 15.38
N LEU A 13 77.98 -81.43 16.57
CA LEU A 13 76.82 -82.29 16.82
C LEU A 13 75.51 -81.58 16.44
N ASP A 14 75.45 -80.26 16.62
CA ASP A 14 74.26 -79.46 16.33
C ASP A 14 73.99 -79.33 14.82
N LEU A 15 75.05 -79.30 13.99
CA LEU A 15 74.95 -79.38 12.52
C LEU A 15 74.29 -80.67 12.01
N ILE A 16 74.38 -81.78 12.76
CA ILE A 16 73.72 -83.06 12.42
C ILE A 16 72.21 -83.00 12.71
N LEU A 17 71.80 -82.13 13.65
CA LEU A 17 70.40 -81.92 14.05
C LEU A 17 69.70 -80.83 13.22
N MET A 18 70.41 -80.20 12.28
CA MET A 18 69.88 -79.13 11.44
C MET A 18 68.89 -79.70 10.40
N PRO A 19 67.65 -79.17 10.28
CA PRO A 19 66.67 -79.66 9.32
C PRO A 19 67.10 -79.54 7.84
N GLY A 20 67.99 -78.59 7.55
CA GLY A 20 68.55 -78.30 6.24
C GLY A 20 69.38 -77.00 6.27
N PRO A 21 70.15 -76.68 5.20
CA PRO A 21 70.95 -75.47 5.15
C PRO A 21 70.10 -74.21 5.35
N VAL A 22 70.65 -73.21 6.04
CA VAL A 22 69.98 -71.91 6.17
C VAL A 22 69.94 -71.18 4.82
N ILE A 23 69.09 -70.17 4.66
CA ILE A 23 69.03 -69.34 3.45
C ILE A 23 70.37 -68.65 3.16
N GLU A 24 70.60 -68.26 1.91
CA GLU A 24 71.86 -67.63 1.49
C GLU A 24 72.22 -66.40 2.36
N GLY A 25 71.23 -65.56 2.68
CA GLY A 25 71.43 -64.36 3.51
C GLY A 25 71.89 -64.64 4.94
N HIS A 26 71.67 -65.86 5.45
CA HIS A 26 72.11 -66.28 6.77
C HIS A 26 73.26 -67.30 6.75
N ALA A 27 73.84 -67.59 5.57
CA ALA A 27 74.85 -68.62 5.40
C ALA A 27 76.08 -68.42 6.32
N GLU A 28 76.46 -67.18 6.62
CA GLU A 28 77.56 -66.85 7.53
C GLU A 28 77.32 -67.30 8.98
N PHE A 29 76.05 -67.48 9.38
CA PHE A 29 75.66 -67.83 10.75
C PHE A 29 75.34 -69.32 10.92
N GLU A 30 75.44 -70.14 9.86
CA GLU A 30 75.04 -71.55 9.87
C GLU A 30 75.72 -72.39 10.96
N GLU A 31 76.99 -72.10 11.26
CA GLU A 31 77.76 -72.81 12.28
C GLU A 31 77.59 -72.20 13.70
N LYS A 32 76.89 -71.06 13.83
CA LYS A 32 76.70 -70.31 15.08
C LYS A 32 75.24 -70.39 15.54
N CYS A 33 74.78 -71.59 15.88
CA CYS A 33 73.38 -71.87 16.24
C CYS A 33 72.83 -70.91 17.32
N GLU A 34 73.67 -70.48 18.26
CA GLU A 34 73.35 -69.55 19.35
C GLU A 34 73.05 -68.11 18.90
N SER A 35 73.43 -67.74 17.67
CA SER A 35 73.06 -66.46 17.08
C SER A 35 71.56 -66.39 16.79
N CYS A 36 70.94 -67.53 16.49
CA CYS A 36 69.53 -67.62 16.13
C CYS A 36 68.68 -68.36 17.16
N HIS A 37 69.24 -69.28 17.95
CA HIS A 37 68.50 -70.11 18.91
C HIS A 37 68.94 -69.86 20.35
N GLU A 38 67.97 -69.62 21.24
CA GLU A 38 68.23 -69.59 22.67
C GLU A 38 67.84 -70.90 23.35
N THR A 39 68.81 -71.54 23.99
CA THR A 39 68.61 -72.79 24.73
C THR A 39 67.85 -72.48 26.02
N LEU A 40 66.58 -72.92 26.09
CA LEU A 40 65.65 -72.88 27.26
C LEU A 40 64.61 -71.74 27.31
N LYS A 41 64.63 -70.75 26.41
CA LYS A 41 63.56 -69.73 26.31
C LYS A 41 63.22 -69.38 24.86
N LYS A 42 62.07 -69.88 24.39
CA LYS A 42 61.60 -69.62 23.02
C LYS A 42 61.12 -68.18 22.79
N ALA A 43 60.77 -67.44 23.85
CA ALA A 43 60.22 -66.08 23.75
C ALA A 43 61.28 -65.04 23.36
N ASP A 44 62.53 -65.23 23.79
CA ASP A 44 63.63 -64.28 23.58
C ASP A 44 64.29 -64.47 22.19
N GLN A 45 63.83 -65.47 21.42
CA GLN A 45 64.28 -65.73 20.05
C GLN A 45 63.83 -64.63 19.07
N VAL A 46 62.66 -64.02 19.33
CA VAL A 46 62.11 -62.91 18.52
C VAL A 46 63.01 -61.68 18.60
N GLU A 47 63.52 -61.37 19.79
CA GLU A 47 64.43 -60.24 20.03
C GLU A 47 65.74 -60.41 19.25
N ARG A 48 66.24 -61.64 19.12
CA ARG A 48 67.43 -61.94 18.29
C ARG A 48 67.17 -61.64 16.81
N CYS A 49 66.03 -62.08 16.29
CA CYS A 49 65.63 -61.77 14.91
C CYS A 49 65.55 -60.25 14.68
N LEU A 50 64.83 -59.54 15.56
CA LEU A 50 64.65 -58.09 15.44
C LEU A 50 65.96 -57.33 15.60
N SER A 51 66.88 -57.76 16.47
CA SER A 51 68.18 -57.08 16.67
C SER A 51 69.06 -57.04 15.43
N CYS A 52 68.95 -58.04 14.55
CA CYS A 52 69.65 -58.07 13.27
C CYS A 52 68.82 -57.44 12.14
N HIS A 53 67.50 -57.63 12.15
CA HIS A 53 66.59 -57.11 11.12
C HIS A 53 66.06 -55.69 11.40
N ASP A 54 66.60 -54.98 12.39
CA ASP A 54 66.23 -53.59 12.71
C ASP A 54 66.49 -52.62 11.54
N HIS A 55 67.41 -52.98 10.63
CA HIS A 55 67.68 -52.22 9.40
C HIS A 55 66.52 -52.24 8.38
N GLU A 56 65.51 -53.08 8.59
CA GLU A 56 64.28 -53.13 7.78
C GLU A 56 63.09 -52.42 8.45
N ASP A 57 63.32 -51.67 9.54
CA ASP A 57 62.28 -50.99 10.33
C ASP A 57 61.20 -51.92 10.92
N ILE A 58 61.40 -53.24 10.89
CA ILE A 58 60.38 -54.24 11.30
C ILE A 58 59.97 -54.06 12.76
N ALA A 59 60.94 -53.80 13.66
CA ALA A 59 60.65 -53.58 15.07
C ALA A 59 59.78 -52.33 15.27
N LYS A 60 60.05 -51.27 14.50
CA LYS A 60 59.32 -50.01 14.53
C LYS A 60 57.92 -50.13 13.91
N ASP A 61 57.77 -50.88 12.83
CA ASP A 61 56.47 -51.22 12.25
C ASP A 61 55.58 -51.90 13.30
N ILE A 62 56.10 -52.93 13.97
CA ILE A 62 55.42 -53.67 15.04
C ILE A 62 55.06 -52.74 16.22
N GLU A 63 55.98 -51.86 16.65
CA GLU A 63 55.74 -50.95 17.75
C GLU A 63 54.70 -49.87 17.42
N THR A 64 54.75 -49.31 16.21
CA THR A 64 53.89 -48.20 15.79
C THR A 64 52.55 -48.64 15.20
N GLY A 65 52.38 -49.95 14.95
CA GLY A 65 51.20 -50.49 14.28
C GLY A 65 51.09 -50.09 12.81
N LYS A 66 52.24 -49.79 12.17
CA LYS A 66 52.34 -49.37 10.77
C LYS A 66 53.07 -50.43 9.94
N GLY A 67 52.97 -50.32 8.62
CA GLY A 67 53.52 -51.31 7.70
C GLY A 67 52.83 -52.67 7.83
N PHE A 68 53.26 -53.63 7.00
CA PHE A 68 52.65 -54.96 7.00
C PHE A 68 52.81 -55.65 8.36
N HIS A 69 54.02 -55.65 8.94
CA HIS A 69 54.29 -56.34 10.20
C HIS A 69 53.58 -55.71 11.41
N GLY A 70 53.33 -54.39 11.40
CA GLY A 70 52.61 -53.71 12.48
C GLY A 70 51.10 -53.89 12.47
N ARG A 71 50.51 -54.18 11.30
CA ARG A 71 49.07 -54.44 11.17
C ARG A 71 48.68 -55.91 11.33
N LEU A 72 49.66 -56.81 11.45
CA LEU A 72 49.42 -58.19 11.82
C LEU A 72 48.89 -58.30 13.25
N ASP A 73 48.16 -59.38 13.52
CA ASP A 73 47.78 -59.74 14.89
C ASP A 73 49.03 -59.82 15.78
N PRO A 74 49.02 -59.28 17.02
CA PRO A 74 50.21 -59.25 17.88
C PRO A 74 50.86 -60.62 18.14
N ASP A 75 50.07 -61.70 18.17
CA ASP A 75 50.61 -63.05 18.34
C ASP A 75 51.25 -63.59 17.04
N GLN A 76 50.78 -63.12 15.88
CA GLN A 76 51.40 -63.42 14.58
C GLN A 76 52.68 -62.62 14.36
N ALA A 77 52.68 -61.31 14.66
CA ALA A 77 53.85 -60.43 14.52
C ALA A 77 55.04 -60.91 15.37
N LYS A 78 54.78 -61.49 16.55
CA LYS A 78 55.79 -62.08 17.44
C LYS A 78 56.20 -63.50 17.06
N ASN A 79 55.65 -64.10 16.01
CA ASN A 79 55.92 -65.48 15.63
C ASN A 79 56.44 -65.57 14.20
N CYS A 80 57.63 -64.99 13.98
CA CYS A 80 58.26 -64.81 12.66
C CYS A 80 58.29 -66.11 11.84
N LYS A 81 58.59 -67.24 12.48
CA LYS A 81 58.68 -68.57 11.83
C LYS A 81 57.41 -69.07 11.16
N ARG A 82 56.25 -68.44 11.43
CA ARG A 82 54.98 -68.79 10.81
C ARG A 82 54.95 -68.38 9.34
N CYS A 83 55.56 -67.23 9.02
CA CYS A 83 55.63 -66.69 7.67
C CYS A 83 57.04 -66.81 7.08
N HIS A 84 58.07 -66.73 7.93
CA HIS A 84 59.47 -66.86 7.53
C HIS A 84 59.99 -68.29 7.69
N THR A 85 60.44 -68.89 6.60
CA THR A 85 60.90 -70.29 6.63
C THR A 85 62.40 -70.40 6.48
N GLU A 86 63.08 -70.64 7.60
CA GLU A 86 64.51 -70.95 7.68
C GLU A 86 64.78 -72.46 7.58
N HIS A 87 66.01 -72.86 7.26
CA HIS A 87 66.50 -74.25 7.12
C HIS A 87 65.92 -75.05 5.93
N LYS A 88 65.36 -74.37 4.92
CA LYS A 88 64.81 -75.03 3.73
C LYS A 88 65.74 -75.05 2.52
N GLY A 89 66.96 -74.50 2.67
CA GLY A 89 67.98 -74.42 1.63
C GLY A 89 68.30 -72.99 1.18
N ARG A 90 69.49 -72.82 0.60
CA ARG A 90 70.09 -71.52 0.24
C ARG A 90 69.21 -70.64 -0.66
N GLU A 91 68.57 -71.26 -1.65
CA GLU A 91 67.80 -70.56 -2.69
C GLU A 91 66.29 -70.46 -2.39
N LYS A 92 65.85 -70.84 -1.19
CA LYS A 92 64.42 -70.77 -0.85
C LYS A 92 64.03 -69.36 -0.47
N ASP A 93 62.84 -68.97 -0.94
CA ASP A 93 62.21 -67.74 -0.49
C ASP A 93 61.89 -67.85 1.00
N ILE A 94 62.49 -66.97 1.78
CA ILE A 94 62.23 -66.88 3.21
C ILE A 94 60.85 -66.32 3.46
N ILE A 95 60.33 -65.46 2.58
CA ILE A 95 59.03 -64.80 2.72
C ILE A 95 58.03 -65.61 1.91
N ASN A 96 57.39 -66.60 2.54
CA ASN A 96 56.42 -67.48 1.87
C ASN A 96 55.06 -66.75 1.71
N LEU A 97 55.06 -65.61 1.01
CA LEU A 97 53.89 -64.79 0.76
C LEU A 97 53.08 -65.35 -0.40
N ASP A 98 51.83 -65.72 -0.14
CA ASP A 98 50.91 -66.12 -1.19
C ASP A 98 50.20 -64.87 -1.76
N SER A 99 50.50 -64.55 -3.01
CA SER A 99 49.89 -63.41 -3.71
C SER A 99 48.39 -63.56 -3.95
N GLU A 100 47.87 -64.79 -4.00
CA GLU A 100 46.43 -65.02 -4.22
C GLU A 100 45.61 -64.80 -2.94
N SER A 101 46.21 -65.01 -1.76
CA SER A 101 45.54 -64.85 -0.48
C SER A 101 45.95 -63.58 0.28
N PHE A 102 46.77 -62.72 -0.32
CA PHE A 102 47.27 -61.52 0.34
C PHE A 102 46.13 -60.51 0.60
N ASP A 103 46.05 -60.02 1.84
CA ASP A 103 45.00 -59.09 2.27
C ASP A 103 45.56 -57.69 2.50
N HIS A 104 45.19 -56.75 1.64
CA HIS A 104 45.58 -55.35 1.75
C HIS A 104 45.06 -54.64 3.00
N ASN A 105 44.05 -55.18 3.70
CA ASN A 105 43.63 -54.66 5.01
C ASN A 105 44.73 -54.77 6.08
N GLN A 106 45.72 -55.64 5.86
CA GLN A 106 46.90 -55.80 6.71
C GLN A 106 48.06 -54.88 6.28
N THR A 107 47.80 -53.88 5.44
CA THR A 107 48.80 -52.92 4.97
C THR A 107 48.34 -51.49 5.24
N ASP A 108 49.23 -50.53 5.04
CA ASP A 108 48.88 -49.12 5.16
C ASP A 108 47.98 -48.59 4.03
N PHE A 109 47.80 -49.36 2.97
CA PHE A 109 46.97 -49.01 1.83
C PHE A 109 45.83 -50.03 1.66
N GLU A 110 44.65 -49.67 2.20
CA GLU A 110 43.44 -50.46 2.04
C GLU A 110 42.90 -50.29 0.61
N LEU A 111 42.73 -51.39 -0.12
CA LEU A 111 42.07 -51.34 -1.43
C LEU A 111 40.59 -51.03 -1.26
N ARG A 112 40.13 -49.93 -1.86
CA ARG A 112 38.73 -49.48 -1.83
C ARG A 112 38.17 -49.31 -3.24
N GLY A 113 36.84 -49.34 -3.34
CA GLY A 113 36.12 -49.12 -4.60
C GLY A 113 36.61 -50.01 -5.74
N SER A 114 36.86 -49.40 -6.90
CA SER A 114 37.31 -50.09 -8.11
C SER A 114 38.72 -50.71 -7.98
N HIS A 115 39.54 -50.23 -7.05
CA HIS A 115 40.89 -50.75 -6.84
C HIS A 115 40.92 -52.19 -6.30
N LYS A 116 39.83 -52.66 -5.68
CA LYS A 116 39.71 -54.05 -5.17
C LYS A 116 39.78 -55.11 -6.27
N ALA A 117 39.51 -54.75 -7.52
CA ALA A 117 39.46 -55.67 -8.65
C ALA A 117 40.73 -55.64 -9.52
N LEU A 118 41.74 -54.84 -9.15
CA LEU A 118 42.96 -54.66 -9.94
C LEU A 118 43.95 -55.81 -9.70
N ALA A 119 44.72 -56.13 -10.74
CA ALA A 119 45.84 -57.05 -10.62
C ALA A 119 47.02 -56.39 -9.90
N CYS A 120 47.74 -57.14 -9.06
CA CYS A 120 48.82 -56.61 -8.21
C CYS A 120 49.90 -55.85 -8.99
N GLN A 121 50.23 -56.31 -10.21
CA GLN A 121 51.29 -55.74 -11.04
C GLN A 121 50.98 -54.33 -11.58
N LEU A 122 49.71 -53.91 -11.54
CA LEU A 122 49.32 -52.56 -11.94
C LEU A 122 49.75 -51.50 -10.91
N CYS A 123 49.81 -51.88 -9.63
CA CYS A 123 50.27 -51.00 -8.55
C CYS A 123 51.73 -51.29 -8.16
N HIS A 124 52.12 -52.56 -8.16
CA HIS A 124 53.47 -53.01 -7.82
C HIS A 124 54.30 -53.27 -9.08
N THR A 125 54.78 -52.18 -9.68
CA THR A 125 55.59 -52.23 -10.90
C THR A 125 57.04 -52.64 -10.59
N GLN A 126 57.80 -53.00 -11.63
CA GLN A 126 59.22 -53.35 -11.51
C GLN A 126 60.13 -52.16 -11.13
N GLU A 127 59.58 -50.94 -11.10
CA GLU A 127 60.30 -49.74 -10.66
C GLU A 127 60.56 -49.77 -9.15
N TYR A 128 59.65 -50.39 -8.38
CA TYR A 128 59.74 -50.49 -6.93
C TYR A 128 60.50 -51.76 -6.53
N LYS A 129 61.57 -51.61 -5.73
CA LYS A 129 62.35 -52.76 -5.24
C LYS A 129 61.61 -53.56 -4.17
N LYS A 130 60.71 -52.92 -3.42
CA LYS A 130 59.87 -53.52 -2.38
C LYS A 130 58.40 -53.20 -2.66
N TYR A 131 57.49 -54.14 -2.35
CA TYR A 131 56.05 -53.92 -2.44
C TYR A 131 55.56 -52.73 -1.61
N SER A 132 56.20 -52.47 -0.46
CA SER A 132 55.90 -51.34 0.43
C SER A 132 56.30 -49.97 -0.12
N GLN A 133 57.01 -49.90 -1.24
CA GLN A 133 57.41 -48.63 -1.88
C GLN A 133 56.43 -48.14 -2.93
N ALA A 134 55.36 -48.90 -3.21
CA ALA A 134 54.32 -48.44 -4.12
C ALA A 134 53.66 -47.15 -3.57
N PRO A 135 53.38 -46.14 -4.41
CA PRO A 135 52.73 -44.92 -4.00
C PRO A 135 51.34 -45.18 -3.41
N SER A 136 50.95 -44.34 -2.46
CA SER A 136 49.68 -44.46 -1.75
C SER A 136 48.76 -43.23 -1.90
N LEU A 137 49.25 -42.13 -2.49
CA LEU A 137 48.41 -40.96 -2.77
C LEU A 137 47.74 -41.12 -4.13
N CYS A 138 46.52 -40.60 -4.26
CA CYS A 138 45.75 -40.66 -5.51
C CYS A 138 46.54 -40.02 -6.66
N PHE A 139 47.10 -38.83 -6.41
CA PHE A 139 47.85 -38.06 -7.41
C PHE A 139 49.10 -38.79 -7.92
N ASP A 140 49.84 -39.47 -7.05
CA ASP A 140 51.06 -40.20 -7.44
C ASP A 140 50.81 -41.27 -8.52
N CYS A 141 49.59 -41.85 -8.53
CA CYS A 141 49.17 -42.84 -9.52
C CYS A 141 48.36 -42.24 -10.68
N HIS A 142 47.63 -41.15 -10.44
CA HIS A 142 46.67 -40.57 -11.37
C HIS A 142 47.04 -39.16 -11.87
N GLU A 143 48.29 -38.72 -11.72
CA GLU A 143 48.77 -37.43 -12.22
C GLU A 143 48.46 -37.26 -13.72
N SER A 144 48.68 -38.30 -14.53
CA SER A 144 48.39 -38.25 -15.97
C SER A 144 46.90 -38.26 -16.31
N ASP A 145 46.06 -38.69 -15.37
CA ASP A 145 44.60 -38.72 -15.52
C ASP A 145 43.95 -37.41 -15.05
N ASP A 146 44.71 -36.51 -14.40
CA ASP A 146 44.19 -35.24 -13.89
C ASP A 146 43.79 -34.29 -15.03
N THR A 147 42.49 -34.19 -15.24
CA THR A 147 41.90 -33.26 -16.21
C THR A 147 42.03 -31.80 -15.79
N HIS A 148 42.32 -31.52 -14.52
CA HIS A 148 42.44 -30.16 -13.97
C HIS A 148 43.85 -29.56 -14.13
N GLN A 149 44.81 -30.33 -14.65
CA GLN A 149 46.17 -29.86 -14.93
C GLN A 149 46.88 -29.32 -13.68
N GLY A 150 46.68 -29.95 -12.53
CA GLY A 150 47.28 -29.59 -11.24
C GLY A 150 46.69 -28.35 -10.57
N LYS A 151 45.67 -27.71 -11.16
CA LYS A 151 45.11 -26.45 -10.63
C LYS A 151 44.37 -26.61 -9.30
N LEU A 152 43.89 -27.82 -8.99
CA LEU A 152 43.10 -28.12 -7.79
C LEU A 152 43.92 -28.77 -6.66
N GLY A 153 45.22 -28.98 -6.87
CA GLY A 153 46.08 -29.69 -5.92
C GLY A 153 45.97 -31.21 -6.04
N GLU A 154 46.56 -31.92 -5.08
CA GLU A 154 46.77 -33.37 -5.11
C GLU A 154 45.74 -34.15 -4.26
N GLU A 155 44.89 -33.44 -3.50
CA GLU A 155 43.85 -33.99 -2.62
C GLU A 155 42.57 -34.32 -3.41
N CYS A 156 42.68 -35.26 -4.35
CA CYS A 156 41.60 -35.64 -5.26
C CYS A 156 40.34 -36.14 -4.56
N ASP A 157 40.50 -36.75 -3.37
CA ASP A 157 39.46 -37.39 -2.55
C ASP A 157 38.52 -36.41 -1.85
N THR A 158 38.85 -35.11 -1.87
CA THR A 158 37.93 -34.04 -1.43
C THR A 158 36.70 -33.90 -2.33
N CYS A 159 36.85 -34.33 -3.59
CA CYS A 159 35.85 -34.16 -4.64
C CYS A 159 35.48 -35.53 -5.23
N HIS A 160 36.48 -36.31 -5.64
CA HIS A 160 36.31 -37.61 -6.26
C HIS A 160 36.33 -38.74 -5.23
N ASN A 161 35.90 -39.94 -5.64
CA ASN A 161 36.05 -41.16 -4.84
C ASN A 161 36.48 -42.34 -5.70
N GLU A 162 36.97 -43.38 -5.04
CA GLU A 162 37.46 -44.62 -5.63
C GLU A 162 36.38 -45.50 -6.28
N GLU A 163 35.08 -45.20 -6.09
CA GLU A 163 34.00 -45.89 -6.83
C GLU A 163 33.89 -45.34 -8.25
N SER A 164 33.91 -44.01 -8.39
CA SER A 164 33.85 -43.34 -9.68
C SER A 164 34.38 -41.91 -9.62
N TRP A 165 35.33 -41.59 -10.52
CA TRP A 165 35.79 -40.23 -10.78
C TRP A 165 34.66 -39.24 -11.11
N ARG A 166 33.48 -39.71 -11.56
CA ARG A 166 32.35 -38.84 -11.93
C ARG A 166 31.43 -38.48 -10.76
N LYS A 167 31.47 -39.23 -9.66
CA LYS A 167 30.55 -39.02 -8.54
C LYS A 167 31.22 -38.12 -7.52
N GLN A 168 30.88 -36.84 -7.59
CA GLN A 168 31.36 -35.83 -6.65
C GLN A 168 30.63 -36.00 -5.31
N THR A 169 31.36 -36.09 -4.20
CA THR A 169 30.77 -36.10 -2.84
C THR A 169 30.70 -34.71 -2.20
N PHE A 170 31.29 -33.71 -2.85
CA PHE A 170 31.31 -32.33 -2.37
C PHE A 170 29.90 -31.72 -2.33
N ASP A 171 29.46 -31.34 -1.14
CA ASP A 171 28.16 -30.74 -0.87
C ASP A 171 28.33 -29.36 -0.23
N HIS A 172 27.91 -28.31 -0.94
CA HIS A 172 28.00 -26.94 -0.44
C HIS A 172 27.27 -26.71 0.90
N ASP A 173 26.20 -27.45 1.18
CA ASP A 173 25.43 -27.31 2.41
C ASP A 173 26.17 -27.92 3.62
N LEU A 174 27.11 -28.85 3.40
CA LEU A 174 27.85 -29.57 4.45
C LEU A 174 29.32 -29.14 4.55
N ASP A 175 29.97 -28.95 3.41
CA ASP A 175 31.42 -28.75 3.31
C ASP A 175 31.81 -27.26 3.27
N THR A 176 30.83 -26.35 3.13
CA THR A 176 31.09 -24.91 3.04
C THR A 176 30.15 -24.07 3.90
N GLU A 177 30.57 -22.85 4.22
CA GLU A 177 29.70 -21.84 4.84
C GLU A 177 28.71 -21.18 3.86
N TYR A 178 28.70 -21.63 2.59
CA TYR A 178 27.89 -21.04 1.53
C TYR A 178 26.94 -22.10 0.96
N PRO A 179 25.81 -22.38 1.64
CA PRO A 179 24.83 -23.32 1.14
C PRO A 179 24.19 -22.79 -0.15
N LEU A 180 24.11 -23.65 -1.17
CA LEU A 180 23.43 -23.29 -2.40
C LEU A 180 21.92 -23.35 -2.16
N THR A 181 21.19 -22.31 -2.58
CA THR A 181 19.73 -22.23 -2.41
C THR A 181 19.03 -21.94 -3.72
N GLY A 182 17.79 -22.43 -3.83
CA GLY A 182 16.96 -22.31 -5.02
C GLY A 182 17.66 -22.75 -6.29
N LYS A 183 17.55 -21.94 -7.34
CA LYS A 183 18.07 -22.26 -8.68
C LYS A 183 19.60 -22.39 -8.74
N HIS A 184 20.33 -21.95 -7.73
CA HIS A 184 21.78 -22.13 -7.68
C HIS A 184 22.20 -23.58 -7.45
N ARG A 185 21.32 -24.43 -6.89
CA ARG A 185 21.61 -25.87 -6.66
C ARG A 185 21.78 -26.67 -7.95
N ASP A 186 21.18 -26.19 -9.03
CA ASP A 186 21.15 -26.90 -10.33
C ASP A 186 22.26 -26.41 -11.29
N LEU A 187 23.18 -25.56 -10.83
CA LEU A 187 24.22 -24.95 -11.66
C LEU A 187 25.50 -25.79 -11.71
N ASP A 188 26.13 -25.84 -12.89
CA ASP A 188 27.49 -26.36 -13.04
C ASP A 188 28.49 -25.50 -12.24
N CYS A 189 29.46 -26.13 -11.57
CA CYS A 189 30.44 -25.45 -10.71
C CYS A 189 31.15 -24.28 -11.41
N LYS A 190 31.52 -24.47 -12.69
CA LYS A 190 32.21 -23.45 -13.53
C LYS A 190 31.43 -22.16 -13.74
N LEU A 191 30.10 -22.16 -13.54
CA LEU A 191 29.28 -20.96 -13.66
C LEU A 191 29.45 -20.02 -12.46
N CYS A 192 29.83 -20.58 -11.31
CA CYS A 192 30.16 -19.83 -10.10
C CYS A 192 31.68 -19.65 -9.96
N HIS A 193 32.45 -20.68 -10.29
CA HIS A 193 33.90 -20.75 -10.19
C HIS A 193 34.55 -20.53 -11.56
N ALA A 194 34.64 -19.26 -11.96
CA ALA A 194 35.26 -18.86 -13.22
C ALA A 194 36.70 -19.39 -13.32
N ASP A 195 37.07 -19.88 -14.51
CA ASP A 195 38.38 -20.48 -14.81
C ASP A 195 38.80 -21.62 -13.87
N GLU A 196 37.83 -22.28 -13.23
CA GLU A 196 38.05 -23.35 -12.24
C GLU A 196 38.80 -22.86 -10.99
N HIS A 197 38.65 -21.57 -10.66
CA HIS A 197 39.16 -21.01 -9.42
C HIS A 197 38.13 -21.14 -8.30
N TYR A 198 38.33 -22.14 -7.43
CA TYR A 198 37.40 -22.46 -6.34
C TYR A 198 37.66 -21.70 -5.03
N LYS A 199 38.84 -21.06 -4.90
CA LYS A 199 39.18 -20.26 -3.72
C LYS A 199 38.72 -18.81 -3.88
N ASN A 200 38.24 -18.22 -2.79
CA ASN A 200 37.84 -16.81 -2.69
C ASN A 200 36.75 -16.38 -3.69
N THR A 201 35.87 -17.31 -4.10
CA THR A 201 34.70 -16.98 -4.91
C THR A 201 33.79 -16.02 -4.14
N PRO A 202 33.36 -14.90 -4.74
CA PRO A 202 32.49 -13.94 -4.08
C PRO A 202 31.20 -14.60 -3.57
N LYS A 203 30.82 -14.29 -2.32
CA LYS A 203 29.61 -14.85 -1.69
C LYS A 203 28.40 -13.93 -1.86
N GLU A 204 28.60 -12.63 -2.05
CA GLU A 204 27.51 -11.68 -2.24
C GLU A 204 26.90 -11.78 -3.64
N CYS A 205 25.57 -11.62 -3.76
CA CYS A 205 24.86 -11.69 -5.03
C CYS A 205 25.48 -10.78 -6.11
N ILE A 206 25.89 -9.56 -5.73
CA ILE A 206 26.46 -8.58 -6.65
C ILE A 206 27.83 -9.02 -7.19
N GLY A 207 28.55 -9.89 -6.49
CA GLY A 207 29.83 -10.42 -6.96
C GLY A 207 29.71 -11.18 -8.28
N CYS A 208 28.57 -11.87 -8.48
CA CYS A 208 28.27 -12.62 -9.70
C CYS A 208 27.27 -11.87 -10.61
N HIS A 209 26.30 -11.16 -10.03
CA HIS A 209 25.19 -10.55 -10.77
C HIS A 209 25.35 -9.04 -11.04
N LEU A 210 26.55 -8.46 -10.90
CA LEU A 210 26.78 -7.03 -11.17
C LEU A 210 26.32 -6.60 -12.57
N ILE A 211 26.64 -7.41 -13.60
CA ILE A 211 26.29 -7.11 -15.00
C ILE A 211 24.79 -7.30 -15.25
N ASN A 212 24.14 -8.14 -14.44
CA ASN A 212 22.73 -8.51 -14.57
C ASN A 212 21.82 -7.68 -13.67
N ASP A 213 22.36 -6.71 -12.93
CA ASP A 213 21.57 -5.88 -12.02
C ASP A 213 20.71 -4.90 -12.81
N ALA A 214 19.43 -5.25 -12.96
CA ALA A 214 18.42 -4.41 -13.59
C ALA A 214 18.25 -3.04 -12.92
N HIS A 215 18.71 -2.88 -11.68
CA HIS A 215 18.60 -1.63 -10.92
C HIS A 215 19.81 -0.71 -11.08
N ASN A 216 20.89 -1.17 -11.72
CA ASN A 216 22.14 -0.41 -11.87
C ASN A 216 22.66 0.17 -10.53
N GLY A 217 22.59 -0.61 -9.45
CA GLY A 217 23.01 -0.24 -8.10
C GLY A 217 22.06 0.69 -7.35
N ARG A 218 20.92 1.09 -7.94
CA ARG A 218 19.99 2.07 -7.35
C ARG A 218 19.42 1.66 -5.99
N TYR A 219 19.23 0.36 -5.77
CA TYR A 219 18.61 -0.19 -4.56
C TYR A 219 19.62 -0.78 -3.56
N GLY A 220 20.91 -0.50 -3.75
CA GLY A 220 21.98 -1.02 -2.91
C GLY A 220 22.43 -2.43 -3.32
N ARG A 221 23.22 -3.08 -2.45
CA ARG A 221 23.92 -4.34 -2.76
C ARG A 221 23.29 -5.58 -2.11
N VAL A 222 22.27 -5.41 -1.27
CA VAL A 222 21.65 -6.50 -0.50
C VAL A 222 20.39 -6.99 -1.22
N CYS A 223 20.58 -7.73 -2.32
CA CYS A 223 19.49 -8.21 -3.17
C CYS A 223 18.50 -9.12 -2.43
N ALA A 224 19.00 -9.92 -1.48
CA ALA A 224 18.21 -10.87 -0.68
C ALA A 224 17.13 -10.21 0.20
N LYS A 225 17.14 -8.88 0.35
CA LYS A 225 16.03 -8.16 0.98
C LYS A 225 14.76 -8.17 0.15
N CYS A 226 14.88 -8.27 -1.18
CA CYS A 226 13.78 -8.14 -2.12
C CYS A 226 13.60 -9.35 -3.03
N HIS A 227 14.68 -10.02 -3.39
CA HIS A 227 14.67 -11.15 -4.31
C HIS A 227 15.02 -12.45 -3.57
N GLY A 228 14.30 -13.52 -3.89
CA GLY A 228 14.63 -14.88 -3.48
C GLY A 228 15.51 -15.59 -4.53
N THR A 229 16.13 -16.70 -4.13
CA THR A 229 16.94 -17.55 -5.02
C THR A 229 16.11 -18.61 -5.77
N ASP A 230 14.85 -18.84 -5.36
CA ASP A 230 13.92 -19.77 -6.03
C ASP A 230 13.26 -19.15 -7.27
N GLU A 231 12.66 -17.96 -7.12
CA GLU A 231 11.88 -17.25 -8.14
C GLU A 231 12.28 -15.76 -8.17
N TRP A 232 13.34 -15.42 -8.90
CA TRP A 232 13.96 -14.07 -8.87
C TRP A 232 12.99 -12.93 -9.21
N LYS A 233 12.02 -13.19 -10.09
CA LYS A 233 11.05 -12.18 -10.55
C LYS A 233 9.98 -11.89 -9.51
N GLU A 234 9.70 -12.84 -8.62
CA GLU A 234 8.74 -12.65 -7.55
C GLU A 234 9.44 -12.02 -6.35
N LEU A 235 8.90 -10.90 -5.88
CA LEU A 235 9.48 -10.17 -4.77
C LEU A 235 9.10 -10.86 -3.46
N VAL A 236 10.10 -11.19 -2.65
CA VAL A 236 9.89 -11.62 -1.25
C VAL A 236 9.56 -10.43 -0.35
N PHE A 237 9.99 -9.23 -0.74
CA PHE A 237 9.72 -8.01 -0.01
C PHE A 237 8.26 -7.57 -0.18
N ASN A 238 7.60 -7.29 0.94
CA ASN A 238 6.24 -6.81 0.98
C ASN A 238 6.10 -5.67 1.99
N HIS A 239 5.69 -4.50 1.47
CA HIS A 239 5.45 -3.31 2.29
C HIS A 239 4.47 -3.52 3.45
N ARG A 240 3.53 -4.48 3.36
CA ARG A 240 2.56 -4.77 4.41
C ARG A 240 3.16 -5.52 5.60
N THR A 241 4.16 -6.38 5.36
CA THR A 241 4.77 -7.22 6.40
C THR A 241 6.09 -6.65 6.89
N ASP A 242 6.86 -6.04 5.98
CA ASP A 242 8.25 -5.65 6.24
C ASP A 242 8.38 -4.16 6.58
N THR A 243 7.28 -3.40 6.47
CA THR A 243 7.26 -1.96 6.76
C THR A 243 5.99 -1.55 7.49
N GLU A 244 6.02 -0.37 8.10
CA GLU A 244 4.85 0.27 8.70
C GLU A 244 4.00 1.06 7.69
N PHE A 245 4.23 0.89 6.39
CA PHE A 245 3.54 1.61 5.32
C PHE A 245 2.99 0.64 4.27
N PRO A 246 1.86 -0.03 4.54
CA PRO A 246 1.26 -0.95 3.59
C PRO A 246 0.78 -0.19 2.34
N LEU A 247 1.18 -0.67 1.16
CA LEU A 247 0.64 -0.17 -0.11
C LEU A 247 -0.78 -0.71 -0.30
N LEU A 248 -1.76 0.19 -0.30
CA LEU A 248 -3.19 -0.12 -0.42
C LEU A 248 -3.80 0.56 -1.65
N GLY A 249 -4.96 0.05 -2.06
CA GLY A 249 -5.65 0.47 -3.27
C GLY A 249 -4.76 0.50 -4.50
N ARG A 250 -4.73 1.64 -5.20
CA ARG A 250 -3.92 1.85 -6.41
C ARG A 250 -2.41 1.90 -6.17
N HIS A 251 -1.96 2.11 -4.94
CA HIS A 251 -0.53 2.19 -4.63
C HIS A 251 0.19 0.84 -4.75
N LYS A 252 -0.56 -0.27 -4.76
CA LYS A 252 -0.02 -1.64 -4.90
C LYS A 252 0.67 -1.85 -6.24
N ASP A 253 0.18 -1.17 -7.28
CA ASP A 253 0.61 -1.36 -8.67
C ASP A 253 1.67 -0.34 -9.10
N VAL A 254 2.14 0.49 -8.17
CA VAL A 254 3.05 1.61 -8.46
C VAL A 254 4.50 1.14 -8.39
N PRO A 255 5.33 1.44 -9.40
CA PRO A 255 6.77 1.16 -9.38
C PRO A 255 7.47 1.83 -8.20
N CYS A 256 8.43 1.12 -7.58
CA CYS A 256 9.17 1.58 -6.39
C CYS A 256 9.80 2.97 -6.57
N ASP A 257 10.29 3.28 -7.77
CA ASP A 257 10.97 4.53 -8.10
C ASP A 257 10.06 5.75 -8.15
N THR A 258 8.75 5.54 -8.25
CA THR A 258 7.75 6.61 -8.15
C THR A 258 7.82 7.29 -6.78
N CYS A 259 7.95 6.48 -5.72
CA CYS A 259 8.11 6.96 -4.34
C CYS A 259 9.59 7.14 -3.98
N HIS A 260 10.43 6.16 -4.31
CA HIS A 260 11.85 6.13 -4.00
C HIS A 260 12.70 6.70 -5.15
N LYS A 261 12.54 8.01 -5.35
CA LYS A 261 13.21 8.75 -6.44
C LYS A 261 14.73 8.81 -6.33
N LYS A 262 15.29 8.67 -5.11
CA LYS A 262 16.74 8.69 -4.85
C LYS A 262 17.13 7.40 -4.13
N GLY A 263 18.24 6.80 -4.54
CA GLY A 263 18.84 5.67 -3.83
C GLY A 263 19.81 6.13 -2.73
N PRO A 264 20.30 5.21 -1.88
CA PRO A 264 19.59 4.01 -1.43
C PRO A 264 18.37 4.38 -0.56
N PHE A 265 17.48 3.43 -0.24
CA PHE A 265 16.21 3.61 0.51
C PHE A 265 16.32 4.23 1.93
N GLU A 266 17.45 4.85 2.28
CA GLU A 266 17.80 5.39 3.59
C GLU A 266 17.00 6.63 3.97
N LYS A 267 16.45 7.37 2.99
CA LYS A 267 15.62 8.53 3.28
C LYS A 267 14.20 8.10 3.63
N LYS A 268 13.83 8.24 4.92
CA LYS A 268 12.44 8.09 5.38
C LYS A 268 11.54 9.04 4.58
N LEU A 269 10.57 8.46 3.88
CA LEU A 269 9.51 9.20 3.21
C LEU A 269 8.43 9.60 4.22
N GLY A 270 7.75 10.71 3.96
CA GLY A 270 6.53 11.06 4.69
C GLY A 270 5.45 10.02 4.42
N LYS A 271 4.70 9.64 5.47
CA LYS A 271 3.58 8.68 5.38
C LYS A 271 2.23 9.35 5.11
N ALA A 272 2.17 10.68 5.22
CA ALA A 272 0.94 11.44 4.99
C ALA A 272 0.68 11.60 3.49
N CYS A 273 -0.58 11.51 3.06
CA CYS A 273 -0.97 11.66 1.65
C CYS A 273 -0.39 12.96 1.05
N PHE A 274 -0.54 14.06 1.77
CA PHE A 274 -0.07 15.38 1.35
C PHE A 274 1.43 15.43 1.08
N SER A 275 2.25 14.69 1.85
CA SER A 275 3.71 14.69 1.66
C SER A 275 4.18 14.15 0.30
N CYS A 276 3.34 13.38 -0.38
CA CYS A 276 3.58 12.89 -1.73
C CYS A 276 2.73 13.62 -2.78
N HIS A 277 1.50 13.98 -2.43
CA HIS A 277 0.49 14.52 -3.34
C HIS A 277 0.24 16.03 -3.21
N GLU A 278 1.09 16.79 -2.51
CA GLU A 278 1.01 18.25 -2.40
C GLU A 278 0.84 18.92 -3.77
N LYS A 279 1.61 18.47 -4.77
CA LYS A 279 1.57 19.02 -6.13
C LYS A 279 0.36 18.55 -6.94
N ASP A 280 -0.25 17.44 -6.54
CA ASP A 280 -1.42 16.87 -7.20
C ASP A 280 -2.72 17.42 -6.59
N ASP A 281 -2.63 18.14 -5.47
CA ASP A 281 -3.78 18.67 -4.76
C ASP A 281 -4.47 19.81 -5.54
N VAL A 282 -5.61 19.46 -6.14
CA VAL A 282 -6.47 20.41 -6.87
C VAL A 282 -7.08 21.48 -5.95
N HIS A 283 -7.15 21.23 -4.65
CA HIS A 283 -7.66 22.18 -3.65
C HIS A 283 -6.60 23.22 -3.24
N LYS A 284 -5.33 23.03 -3.62
CA LYS A 284 -4.21 23.93 -3.30
C LYS A 284 -4.07 24.18 -1.80
N GLY A 285 -4.23 23.13 -0.99
CA GLY A 285 -4.14 23.16 0.46
C GLY A 285 -5.38 23.69 1.18
N ARG A 286 -6.42 24.14 0.47
CA ARG A 286 -7.62 24.77 1.06
C ARG A 286 -8.52 23.86 1.88
N ASN A 287 -8.36 22.55 1.74
CA ASN A 287 -9.18 21.56 2.45
C ASN A 287 -8.35 20.80 3.50
N GLY A 288 -7.20 21.36 3.90
CA GLY A 288 -6.26 20.72 4.81
C GLY A 288 -5.52 19.51 4.21
N GLU A 289 -4.66 18.90 5.02
CA GLU A 289 -3.78 17.80 4.61
C GLU A 289 -4.36 16.40 4.86
N LYS A 290 -5.51 16.32 5.55
CA LYS A 290 -6.17 15.05 5.90
C LYS A 290 -7.01 14.51 4.75
N CYS A 291 -6.36 14.27 3.61
CA CYS A 291 -7.03 13.86 2.37
C CYS A 291 -7.92 12.61 2.54
N LYS A 292 -7.57 11.73 3.48
CA LYS A 292 -8.32 10.50 3.80
C LYS A 292 -9.71 10.74 4.40
N ASP A 293 -10.01 11.97 4.83
CA ASP A 293 -11.32 12.32 5.36
C ASP A 293 -12.34 12.42 4.21
N CYS A 294 -11.88 12.79 3.01
CA CYS A 294 -12.73 12.92 1.82
C CYS A 294 -12.46 11.88 0.72
N HIS A 295 -11.21 11.44 0.56
CA HIS A 295 -10.78 10.58 -0.54
C HIS A 295 -10.40 9.18 -0.06
N THR A 296 -10.35 8.25 -1.01
CA THR A 296 -9.95 6.86 -0.77
C THR A 296 -8.66 6.55 -1.50
N VAL A 297 -7.93 5.52 -1.02
CA VAL A 297 -6.71 5.02 -1.67
C VAL A 297 -6.98 4.36 -3.04
N ASP A 298 -8.25 4.12 -3.37
CA ASP A 298 -8.68 3.49 -4.63
C ASP A 298 -9.00 4.52 -5.71
N SER A 299 -9.46 5.72 -5.32
CA SER A 299 -9.90 6.77 -6.25
C SER A 299 -9.96 8.15 -5.58
N TRP A 300 -9.33 9.14 -6.24
CA TRP A 300 -9.44 10.56 -5.89
C TRP A 300 -10.76 11.18 -6.34
N THR A 301 -11.39 10.68 -7.41
CA THR A 301 -12.62 11.26 -7.96
C THR A 301 -13.88 10.84 -7.21
N LYS A 302 -13.83 9.72 -6.47
CA LYS A 302 -14.91 9.30 -5.58
C LYS A 302 -14.71 9.92 -4.21
N VAL A 303 -15.43 11.00 -3.96
CA VAL A 303 -15.50 11.64 -2.64
C VAL A 303 -16.44 10.83 -1.75
N LYS A 304 -15.97 10.45 -0.56
CA LYS A 304 -16.77 9.74 0.45
C LYS A 304 -17.38 10.67 1.50
N PHE A 305 -16.85 11.89 1.62
CA PHE A 305 -17.32 12.86 2.59
C PHE A 305 -18.74 13.31 2.24
N ASP A 306 -19.62 13.26 3.24
CA ASP A 306 -21.01 13.63 3.12
C ASP A 306 -21.37 14.62 4.23
N HIS A 307 -21.84 15.82 3.84
CA HIS A 307 -22.10 16.87 4.83
C HIS A 307 -23.22 16.49 5.83
N GLY A 308 -24.19 15.67 5.42
CA GLY A 308 -25.27 15.24 6.31
C GLY A 308 -24.77 14.30 7.40
N ASN A 309 -23.97 13.29 7.03
CA ASN A 309 -23.48 12.28 7.96
C ASN A 309 -22.23 12.73 8.73
N ASP A 310 -21.28 13.39 8.08
CA ASP A 310 -19.97 13.72 8.65
C ASP A 310 -19.94 15.09 9.35
N ALA A 311 -20.79 16.03 8.91
CA ALA A 311 -20.84 17.41 9.43
C ALA A 311 -22.18 17.81 10.04
N ASN A 312 -23.18 16.91 10.05
CA ASN A 312 -24.53 17.17 10.55
C ASN A 312 -25.19 18.41 9.91
N PHE A 313 -24.87 18.70 8.64
CA PHE A 313 -25.38 19.84 7.90
C PHE A 313 -25.75 19.40 6.47
N PRO A 314 -26.91 18.74 6.27
CA PRO A 314 -27.29 18.25 4.94
C PRO A 314 -27.44 19.43 3.97
N LEU A 315 -26.69 19.39 2.86
CA LEU A 315 -26.86 20.37 1.80
C LEU A 315 -28.18 20.10 1.07
N GLU A 316 -29.03 21.11 0.99
CA GLU A 316 -30.36 21.02 0.37
C GLU A 316 -30.54 22.01 -0.79
N GLY A 317 -31.49 21.69 -1.68
CA GLY A 317 -31.78 22.48 -2.89
C GLY A 317 -30.53 22.82 -3.70
N LYS A 318 -30.36 24.11 -4.01
CA LYS A 318 -29.26 24.63 -4.82
C LYS A 318 -27.89 24.51 -4.16
N HIS A 319 -27.82 24.31 -2.84
CA HIS A 319 -26.56 24.17 -2.13
C HIS A 319 -25.86 22.83 -2.41
N LYS A 320 -26.59 21.80 -2.86
CA LYS A 320 -26.03 20.48 -3.22
C LYS A 320 -25.00 20.54 -4.34
N ASP A 321 -25.14 21.50 -5.24
CA ASP A 321 -24.30 21.62 -6.44
C ASP A 321 -23.09 22.56 -6.23
N LEU A 322 -22.95 23.14 -5.02
CA LEU A 322 -21.88 24.07 -4.72
C LEU A 322 -20.56 23.34 -4.42
N VAL A 323 -19.47 23.93 -4.88
CA VAL A 323 -18.12 23.54 -4.44
C VAL A 323 -17.88 24.02 -3.02
N CYS A 324 -17.08 23.30 -2.23
CA CYS A 324 -16.86 23.63 -0.82
C CYS A 324 -16.40 25.09 -0.60
N SER A 325 -15.56 25.61 -1.50
CA SER A 325 -15.04 26.98 -1.43
C SER A 325 -16.09 28.08 -1.65
N ALA A 326 -17.30 27.72 -2.08
CA ALA A 326 -18.42 28.66 -2.15
C ALA A 326 -18.92 29.03 -0.74
N CYS A 327 -18.85 28.09 0.21
CA CYS A 327 -19.27 28.28 1.59
C CYS A 327 -18.06 28.51 2.50
N HIS A 328 -17.04 27.63 2.41
CA HIS A 328 -15.82 27.69 3.22
C HIS A 328 -14.77 28.59 2.57
N ARG A 329 -14.57 29.76 3.18
CA ARG A 329 -13.63 30.79 2.76
C ARG A 329 -12.25 30.58 3.42
N SER A 330 -12.17 29.94 4.58
CA SER A 330 -10.89 29.61 5.22
C SER A 330 -10.27 28.34 4.65
N VAL A 331 -8.93 28.25 4.74
CA VAL A 331 -8.13 27.08 4.34
C VAL A 331 -8.27 25.93 5.35
N ALA A 332 -8.65 26.24 6.58
CA ALA A 332 -8.83 25.25 7.64
C ALA A 332 -10.26 24.66 7.67
N MET A 333 -11.18 25.20 6.86
CA MET A 333 -12.60 24.82 6.82
C MET A 333 -13.27 24.81 8.20
N ASP A 334 -12.81 25.71 9.06
CA ASP A 334 -13.22 25.94 10.46
C ASP A 334 -13.99 27.25 10.62
N ASP A 335 -14.38 27.86 9.50
CA ASP A 335 -14.91 29.21 9.43
C ASP A 335 -16.42 29.31 9.65
N LEU A 336 -17.10 28.18 9.76
CA LEU A 336 -18.54 28.10 9.93
C LEU A 336 -18.85 27.25 11.17
N GLU A 337 -18.84 27.90 12.34
CA GLU A 337 -19.34 27.29 13.59
C GLU A 337 -20.88 27.21 13.58
N GLU A 338 -21.55 28.18 12.95
CA GLU A 338 -23.01 28.25 12.78
C GLU A 338 -23.36 28.60 11.33
N ALA A 339 -24.21 27.79 10.70
CA ALA A 339 -24.50 27.85 9.26
C ALA A 339 -25.95 28.31 8.99
N GLU A 340 -26.31 29.48 9.53
CA GLU A 340 -27.57 30.15 9.25
C GLU A 340 -27.55 30.88 7.90
N CYS A 341 -28.72 31.08 7.28
CA CYS A 341 -28.85 31.73 5.97
C CYS A 341 -28.14 33.09 5.94
N ILE A 342 -28.31 33.90 6.99
CA ILE A 342 -27.74 35.24 7.09
C ILE A 342 -26.20 35.23 7.15
N THR A 343 -25.59 34.18 7.74
CA THR A 343 -24.13 34.08 7.87
C THR A 343 -23.45 34.14 6.51
N CYS A 344 -24.08 33.55 5.48
CA CYS A 344 -23.56 33.57 4.12
C CYS A 344 -24.16 34.70 3.27
N HIS A 345 -25.44 35.00 3.44
CA HIS A 345 -26.20 35.86 2.52
C HIS A 345 -26.36 37.31 2.96
N ARG A 346 -25.84 37.74 4.12
CA ARG A 346 -25.93 39.14 4.60
C ARG A 346 -25.50 40.18 3.56
N ALA A 347 -24.46 39.89 2.76
CA ALA A 347 -23.93 40.82 1.77
C ALA A 347 -24.81 40.97 0.52
N ILE A 348 -25.72 40.02 0.27
CA ILE A 348 -26.63 40.04 -0.88
C ILE A 348 -28.08 40.28 -0.47
N ASP A 349 -28.33 40.54 0.82
CA ASP A 349 -29.65 40.86 1.32
C ASP A 349 -30.12 42.22 0.79
N VAL A 350 -31.11 42.18 -0.10
CA VAL A 350 -31.73 43.37 -0.68
C VAL A 350 -32.58 44.14 0.33
N HIS A 351 -32.99 43.50 1.42
CA HIS A 351 -33.82 44.10 2.48
C HIS A 351 -32.99 44.84 3.53
N LYS A 352 -31.65 44.82 3.44
CA LYS A 352 -30.74 45.53 4.36
C LYS A 352 -31.01 45.24 5.85
N ASN A 353 -31.36 43.99 6.18
CA ASN A 353 -31.69 43.52 7.51
C ASN A 353 -32.97 44.14 8.14
N GLU A 354 -33.84 44.75 7.33
CA GLU A 354 -35.10 45.33 7.81
C GLU A 354 -36.17 44.27 8.13
N LEU A 355 -36.07 43.05 7.58
CA LEU A 355 -37.04 41.97 7.80
C LEU A 355 -36.57 40.92 8.81
N GLY A 356 -35.47 41.18 9.52
CA GLY A 356 -34.83 40.23 10.42
C GLY A 356 -33.96 39.20 9.68
N GLU A 357 -33.37 38.28 10.46
CA GLU A 357 -32.37 37.33 9.96
C GLU A 357 -32.97 35.95 9.59
N ASP A 358 -34.25 35.71 9.92
CA ASP A 358 -34.97 34.48 9.58
C ASP A 358 -35.49 34.54 8.13
N CYS A 359 -34.59 34.29 7.18
CA CYS A 359 -34.90 34.25 5.76
C CYS A 359 -35.90 33.12 5.42
N GLY A 360 -35.94 32.05 6.23
CA GLY A 360 -36.68 30.81 5.97
C GLY A 360 -38.20 30.97 5.94
N TYR A 361 -38.71 32.10 6.46
CA TYR A 361 -40.12 32.43 6.42
C TYR A 361 -40.62 32.75 5.00
N CYS A 362 -39.83 33.51 4.23
CA CYS A 362 -40.17 33.95 2.87
C CYS A 362 -39.38 33.23 1.78
N HIS A 363 -38.19 32.74 2.12
CA HIS A 363 -37.24 32.16 1.18
C HIS A 363 -36.90 30.72 1.58
N ASN A 364 -36.39 29.95 0.64
CA ASN A 364 -35.94 28.59 0.90
C ASN A 364 -34.73 28.24 0.02
N GLU A 365 -34.16 27.07 0.28
CA GLU A 365 -32.96 26.56 -0.37
C GLU A 365 -33.14 26.19 -1.85
N GLN A 366 -34.38 26.17 -2.36
CA GLN A 366 -34.66 26.01 -3.79
C GLN A 366 -34.47 27.32 -4.56
N GLY A 367 -34.66 28.46 -3.89
CA GLY A 367 -34.39 29.79 -4.42
C GLY A 367 -35.19 30.90 -3.75
N TRP A 368 -34.70 32.13 -3.88
CA TRP A 368 -35.27 33.33 -3.25
C TRP A 368 -36.73 33.64 -3.68
N ASN A 369 -37.19 33.15 -4.83
CA ASN A 369 -38.53 33.49 -5.35
C ASN A 369 -39.51 32.30 -5.37
N VAL A 370 -39.18 31.17 -4.72
CA VAL A 370 -39.91 29.90 -4.91
C VAL A 370 -41.10 29.73 -3.95
N LYS A 371 -41.11 30.43 -2.81
CA LYS A 371 -42.18 30.30 -1.79
C LYS A 371 -42.42 31.61 -1.03
N LEU A 372 -42.85 32.64 -1.75
CA LEU A 372 -43.27 33.90 -1.13
C LEU A 372 -44.69 33.72 -0.57
N PHE A 373 -44.78 33.36 0.70
CA PHE A 373 -46.04 33.31 1.43
C PHE A 373 -45.92 34.19 2.67
N PHE A 374 -46.63 35.32 2.65
CA PHE A 374 -46.73 36.22 3.78
C PHE A 374 -48.21 36.46 4.09
N GLU A 375 -48.60 36.19 5.33
CA GLU A 375 -49.98 36.32 5.79
C GLU A 375 -50.29 37.79 6.10
N HIS A 376 -50.97 38.48 5.18
CA HIS A 376 -51.41 39.87 5.39
C HIS A 376 -52.58 39.99 6.37
N ASP A 377 -53.35 38.92 6.59
CA ASP A 377 -54.55 38.91 7.43
C ASP A 377 -54.27 39.25 8.91
N ILE A 378 -53.03 39.06 9.35
CA ILE A 378 -52.57 39.39 10.71
C ILE A 378 -51.94 40.79 10.82
N THR A 379 -51.92 41.56 9.72
CA THR A 379 -51.31 42.88 9.66
C THR A 379 -52.34 44.00 9.77
N ARG A 380 -51.87 45.25 9.83
CA ARG A 380 -52.72 46.45 9.83
C ARG A 380 -53.52 46.65 8.53
N PHE A 381 -53.15 45.97 7.45
CA PHE A 381 -53.81 46.07 6.15
C PHE A 381 -54.06 44.66 5.58
N PRO A 382 -55.16 44.00 5.99
CA PRO A 382 -55.59 42.73 5.42
C PRO A 382 -55.90 42.90 3.93
N LEU A 383 -55.31 42.07 3.08
CA LEU A 383 -55.52 42.15 1.64
C LEU A 383 -56.89 41.55 1.29
N ILE A 384 -57.85 42.41 0.97
CA ILE A 384 -59.21 42.02 0.60
C ILE A 384 -59.51 42.31 -0.88
N GLY A 385 -60.35 41.47 -1.48
CA GLY A 385 -60.72 41.57 -2.89
C GLY A 385 -59.52 41.38 -3.82
N ILE A 386 -59.36 42.24 -4.81
CA ILE A 386 -58.29 42.10 -5.81
C ILE A 386 -56.89 42.31 -5.22
N HIS A 387 -56.78 43.02 -4.09
CA HIS A 387 -55.50 43.22 -3.41
C HIS A 387 -54.87 41.91 -2.91
N SER A 388 -55.68 40.87 -2.65
CA SER A 388 -55.20 39.55 -2.18
C SER A 388 -54.37 38.77 -3.19
N VAL A 389 -54.48 39.12 -4.48
CA VAL A 389 -53.73 38.48 -5.58
C VAL A 389 -52.73 39.44 -6.22
N THR A 390 -52.57 40.64 -5.66
CA THR A 390 -51.62 41.65 -6.13
C THR A 390 -50.20 41.24 -5.71
N ALA A 391 -49.25 41.40 -6.63
CA ALA A 391 -47.85 41.12 -6.35
C ALA A 391 -47.28 42.12 -5.33
N CYS A 392 -46.43 41.65 -4.41
CA CYS A 392 -45.92 42.45 -3.31
C CYS A 392 -45.29 43.78 -3.75
N GLU A 393 -44.54 43.77 -4.86
CA GLU A 393 -43.87 44.94 -5.44
C GLU A 393 -44.84 46.04 -5.90
N SER A 394 -46.10 45.71 -6.16
CA SER A 394 -47.11 46.70 -6.54
C SER A 394 -47.56 47.56 -5.35
N CYS A 395 -47.37 47.06 -4.12
CA CYS A 395 -47.65 47.78 -2.89
C CYS A 395 -46.36 48.28 -2.21
N HIS A 396 -45.27 47.51 -2.33
CA HIS A 396 -43.97 47.79 -1.72
C HIS A 396 -42.97 48.30 -2.76
N LEU A 397 -43.25 49.47 -3.35
CA LEU A 397 -42.50 50.02 -4.49
C LEU A 397 -40.99 50.20 -4.22
N ASN A 398 -40.62 50.49 -2.98
CA ASN A 398 -39.23 50.69 -2.56
C ASN A 398 -38.60 49.45 -1.90
N ALA A 399 -39.29 48.30 -1.93
CA ALA A 399 -38.93 47.08 -1.20
C ALA A 399 -38.83 47.27 0.34
N GLU A 400 -39.46 48.34 0.87
CA GLU A 400 -39.64 48.58 2.30
C GLU A 400 -40.98 47.99 2.75
N PHE A 401 -40.97 46.93 3.56
CA PHE A 401 -42.19 46.21 3.96
C PHE A 401 -42.79 46.66 5.30
N GLN A 402 -42.08 47.48 6.07
CA GLN A 402 -42.52 47.90 7.40
C GLN A 402 -43.44 49.14 7.40
N GLN A 403 -43.39 49.96 6.34
CA GLN A 403 -43.93 51.33 6.39
C GLN A 403 -44.80 51.72 5.19
N THR A 404 -45.32 50.76 4.43
CA THR A 404 -46.27 51.09 3.36
C THR A 404 -47.53 51.73 3.91
N GLU A 405 -47.85 52.90 3.36
CA GLU A 405 -49.08 53.63 3.67
C GLU A 405 -50.30 52.81 3.21
N SER A 406 -51.37 52.88 3.99
CA SER A 406 -52.57 52.04 3.79
C SER A 406 -53.80 52.84 3.35
N ALA A 407 -53.68 54.16 3.25
CA ALA A 407 -54.76 54.99 2.73
C ALA A 407 -54.93 54.75 1.23
N CYS A 408 -56.18 54.68 0.74
CA CYS A 408 -56.46 54.38 -0.67
C CYS A 408 -55.75 55.37 -1.61
N LEU A 409 -55.77 56.66 -1.28
CA LEU A 409 -55.12 57.71 -2.06
C LEU A 409 -53.59 57.59 -2.11
N SER A 410 -52.95 56.96 -1.12
CA SER A 410 -51.49 56.76 -1.15
C SER A 410 -51.04 55.84 -2.29
N CYS A 411 -51.94 55.03 -2.85
CA CYS A 411 -51.66 54.15 -3.98
C CYS A 411 -52.46 54.51 -5.24
N HIS A 412 -53.64 55.13 -5.08
CA HIS A 412 -54.59 55.41 -6.16
C HIS A 412 -54.80 56.91 -6.40
N GLU A 413 -53.78 57.75 -6.13
CA GLU A 413 -53.83 59.19 -6.40
C GLU A 413 -54.08 59.48 -7.89
N ASP A 414 -53.32 58.81 -8.77
CA ASP A 414 -53.43 58.98 -10.23
C ASP A 414 -54.71 58.37 -10.83
N ASP A 415 -55.36 57.48 -10.08
CA ASP A 415 -56.60 56.80 -10.50
C ASP A 415 -57.86 57.59 -10.09
N GLU A 416 -57.72 58.68 -9.32
CA GLU A 416 -58.81 59.45 -8.71
C GLU A 416 -59.52 60.34 -9.75
N PRO A 417 -60.76 60.03 -10.19
CA PRO A 417 -61.41 60.76 -11.26
C PRO A 417 -62.24 61.96 -10.77
N HIS A 418 -62.43 62.13 -9.45
CA HIS A 418 -63.34 63.12 -8.88
C HIS A 418 -62.67 64.46 -8.54
N GLU A 419 -61.39 64.64 -8.86
CA GLU A 419 -60.61 65.86 -8.63
C GLU A 419 -60.67 66.33 -7.16
N GLY A 420 -60.64 65.39 -6.23
CA GLY A 420 -60.73 65.63 -4.78
C GLY A 420 -62.11 66.08 -4.27
N ARG A 421 -63.14 66.15 -5.12
CA ARG A 421 -64.48 66.63 -4.72
C ARG A 421 -65.22 65.67 -3.80
N MET A 422 -64.89 64.38 -3.85
CA MET A 422 -65.55 63.29 -3.11
C MET A 422 -64.91 62.93 -1.77
N GLY A 423 -63.86 63.66 -1.35
CA GLY A 423 -63.13 63.39 -0.12
C GLY A 423 -62.28 62.11 -0.18
N GLU A 424 -61.60 61.81 0.94
CA GLU A 424 -60.57 60.76 0.98
C GLU A 424 -61.10 59.36 1.37
N LYS A 425 -62.38 59.26 1.75
CA LYS A 425 -62.99 58.02 2.23
C LYS A 425 -63.60 57.21 1.10
N CYS A 426 -62.74 56.75 0.17
CA CYS A 426 -63.14 56.01 -1.02
C CYS A 426 -64.05 54.81 -0.69
N GLY A 427 -63.80 54.11 0.42
CA GLY A 427 -64.54 52.92 0.86
C GLY A 427 -65.99 53.16 1.31
N GLU A 428 -66.45 54.40 1.45
CA GLU A 428 -67.89 54.69 1.66
C GLU A 428 -68.68 54.44 0.36
N CYS A 429 -68.03 54.56 -0.80
CA CYS A 429 -68.64 54.34 -2.10
C CYS A 429 -68.07 53.12 -2.82
N HIS A 430 -66.75 53.01 -2.93
CA HIS A 430 -66.08 52.01 -3.74
C HIS A 430 -65.72 50.75 -2.95
N ASN A 431 -65.74 49.61 -3.65
CA ASN A 431 -65.41 48.31 -3.09
C ASN A 431 -64.01 47.85 -3.54
N PRO A 432 -63.15 47.32 -2.63
CA PRO A 432 -61.85 46.75 -2.95
C PRO A 432 -61.86 45.56 -3.94
N ASN A 433 -63.03 45.07 -4.36
CA ASN A 433 -63.15 44.09 -5.44
C ASN A 433 -63.14 44.72 -6.84
N ALA A 434 -63.66 45.95 -7.00
CA ALA A 434 -63.59 46.74 -8.22
C ALA A 434 -64.19 48.14 -8.00
N TRP A 435 -63.56 49.17 -8.60
CA TRP A 435 -64.01 50.56 -8.52
C TRP A 435 -65.44 50.79 -9.04
N LEU A 436 -65.84 50.07 -10.09
CA LEU A 436 -67.19 50.14 -10.68
C LEU A 436 -68.26 49.36 -9.89
N LEU A 437 -67.85 48.50 -8.95
CA LEU A 437 -68.76 47.81 -8.04
C LEU A 437 -68.97 48.65 -6.78
N TRP A 438 -69.33 49.92 -6.97
CA TRP A 438 -69.62 50.82 -5.87
C TRP A 438 -70.93 50.41 -5.18
N THR A 439 -71.00 50.62 -3.87
CA THR A 439 -72.12 50.18 -3.01
C THR A 439 -72.95 51.35 -2.49
N PHE A 440 -72.59 52.58 -2.87
CA PHE A 440 -73.32 53.77 -2.49
C PHE A 440 -74.63 53.87 -3.27
N ASP A 441 -75.71 54.09 -2.53
CA ASP A 441 -77.05 54.28 -3.05
C ASP A 441 -77.53 55.64 -2.57
N HIS A 442 -77.58 56.61 -3.49
CA HIS A 442 -77.89 57.99 -3.16
C HIS A 442 -79.33 58.13 -2.61
N ASP A 443 -80.27 57.35 -3.12
CA ASP A 443 -81.69 57.46 -2.76
C ASP A 443 -81.97 56.93 -1.36
N ASN A 444 -81.22 55.90 -0.95
CA ASN A 444 -81.41 55.24 0.35
C ASN A 444 -80.45 55.77 1.44
N GLN A 445 -79.34 56.40 1.06
CA GLN A 445 -78.29 56.84 2.00
C GLN A 445 -78.19 58.37 2.16
N THR A 446 -79.00 59.15 1.43
CA THR A 446 -79.04 60.61 1.56
C THR A 446 -80.47 61.14 1.73
N ASP A 447 -80.60 62.40 2.15
CA ASP A 447 -81.89 63.10 2.28
C ASP A 447 -82.40 63.67 0.93
N PHE A 448 -81.74 63.37 -0.19
CA PHE A 448 -82.08 63.91 -1.52
C PHE A 448 -82.16 62.78 -2.56
N PRO A 449 -83.33 62.17 -2.79
CA PRO A 449 -83.47 61.14 -3.82
C PRO A 449 -83.32 61.74 -5.23
N LEU A 450 -82.59 61.04 -6.09
CA LEU A 450 -82.36 61.43 -7.47
C LEU A 450 -83.55 60.99 -8.34
N GLU A 451 -84.57 61.84 -8.41
CA GLU A 451 -85.77 61.57 -9.21
C GLU A 451 -85.74 62.22 -10.60
N GLY A 452 -86.46 61.62 -11.55
CA GLY A 452 -86.58 62.10 -12.92
C GLY A 452 -85.23 62.25 -13.62
N LYS A 453 -85.00 63.38 -14.29
CA LYS A 453 -83.76 63.63 -15.01
C LYS A 453 -82.51 63.72 -14.13
N HIS A 454 -82.68 63.89 -12.82
CA HIS A 454 -81.55 63.87 -11.88
C HIS A 454 -81.06 62.44 -11.57
N SER A 455 -81.79 61.39 -11.94
CA SER A 455 -81.31 60.01 -11.84
C SER A 455 -80.25 59.65 -12.92
N GLU A 456 -80.17 60.45 -13.99
CA GLU A 456 -79.30 60.21 -15.14
C GLU A 456 -77.98 61.01 -15.08
N ILE A 457 -77.76 61.81 -14.03
CA ILE A 457 -76.57 62.68 -13.90
C ILE A 457 -75.50 62.06 -13.02
N TYR A 458 -74.25 62.43 -13.29
CA TYR A 458 -73.11 62.00 -12.48
C TYR A 458 -72.87 62.92 -11.28
N CYS A 459 -72.29 62.36 -10.22
CA CYS A 459 -72.13 63.02 -8.92
C CYS A 459 -71.46 64.40 -9.03
N GLU A 460 -70.43 64.56 -9.87
CA GLU A 460 -69.67 65.79 -10.06
C GLU A 460 -70.46 66.92 -10.75
N GLN A 461 -71.54 66.58 -11.45
CA GLN A 461 -72.43 67.57 -12.08
C GLN A 461 -73.26 68.32 -11.02
N CYS A 462 -73.56 67.64 -9.91
CA CYS A 462 -74.19 68.20 -8.70
C CYS A 462 -73.16 68.70 -7.69
N HIS A 463 -72.21 67.85 -7.29
CA HIS A 463 -71.15 68.13 -6.33
C HIS A 463 -69.96 68.84 -7.01
N ARG A 464 -70.18 70.12 -7.36
CA ARG A 464 -69.20 70.99 -8.04
C ARG A 464 -68.08 71.49 -7.12
N THR A 465 -68.20 71.24 -5.81
CA THR A 465 -67.24 71.63 -4.78
C THR A 465 -67.04 70.45 -3.84
N ASP A 466 -66.00 70.52 -3.02
CA ASP A 466 -65.73 69.55 -1.96
C ASP A 466 -66.99 69.23 -1.12
N LEU A 467 -67.27 67.94 -0.97
CA LEU A 467 -68.42 67.39 -0.25
C LEU A 467 -68.49 67.81 1.23
N THR A 468 -67.36 68.10 1.86
CA THR A 468 -67.31 68.60 3.25
C THR A 468 -67.84 70.03 3.36
N VAL A 469 -67.74 70.81 2.28
CA VAL A 469 -68.26 72.18 2.16
C VAL A 469 -69.72 72.18 1.69
N HIS A 470 -70.13 71.15 0.94
CA HIS A 470 -71.48 71.01 0.37
C HIS A 470 -72.55 70.54 1.36
N LYS A 471 -72.35 70.75 2.67
CA LYS A 471 -73.39 70.52 3.66
C LYS A 471 -74.31 71.75 3.70
N GLN A 472 -75.54 71.60 3.18
CA GLN A 472 -76.76 72.37 3.52
C GLN A 472 -77.32 73.42 2.53
N SER A 473 -76.85 73.57 1.28
CA SER A 473 -77.33 74.66 0.40
C SER A 473 -78.19 74.26 -0.82
N ALA A 474 -78.43 72.98 -1.10
CA ALA A 474 -79.01 72.54 -2.37
C ALA A 474 -80.35 71.76 -2.31
N ASN A 475 -81.03 71.69 -1.16
CA ASN A 475 -82.26 70.89 -1.01
C ASN A 475 -83.50 71.50 -1.69
N HIS A 476 -83.34 72.50 -2.55
CA HIS A 476 -84.40 73.14 -3.32
C HIS A 476 -83.91 73.42 -4.74
N CYS A 477 -84.79 73.26 -5.74
CA CYS A 477 -84.45 73.45 -7.16
C CYS A 477 -83.72 74.76 -7.44
N TYR A 478 -84.12 75.85 -6.77
CA TYR A 478 -83.50 77.17 -6.93
C TYR A 478 -82.02 77.21 -6.52
N GLY A 479 -81.58 76.38 -5.57
CA GLY A 479 -80.18 76.35 -5.13
C GLY A 479 -79.21 76.02 -6.27
N CYS A 480 -79.62 75.13 -7.17
CA CYS A 480 -78.83 74.68 -8.31
C CYS A 480 -79.21 75.41 -9.60
N HIS A 481 -80.50 75.65 -9.84
CA HIS A 481 -81.02 76.21 -11.10
C HIS A 481 -81.25 77.73 -11.08
N ARG A 482 -80.68 78.46 -10.10
CA ARG A 482 -80.80 79.93 -10.06
C ARG A 482 -80.35 80.60 -11.37
N GLY A 483 -79.31 80.08 -12.00
CA GLY A 483 -78.79 80.60 -13.27
C GLY A 483 -79.69 80.28 -14.47
N ASP A 484 -80.52 79.24 -14.35
CA ASP A 484 -81.38 78.74 -15.41
C ASP A 484 -82.79 79.36 -15.37
N ASP A 485 -83.12 80.10 -14.31
CA ASP A 485 -84.43 80.72 -14.12
C ASP A 485 -84.67 81.87 -15.12
N ILE A 486 -85.38 81.56 -16.21
CA ILE A 486 -85.81 82.52 -17.23
C ILE A 486 -86.74 83.62 -16.69
N HIS A 487 -87.40 83.37 -15.54
CA HIS A 487 -88.29 84.33 -14.90
C HIS A 487 -87.54 85.36 -14.07
N ARG A 488 -86.21 85.22 -13.94
CA ARG A 488 -85.32 86.15 -13.23
C ARG A 488 -85.79 86.41 -11.78
N GLY A 489 -86.27 85.36 -11.11
CA GLY A 489 -86.76 85.41 -9.73
C GLY A 489 -88.19 85.91 -9.55
N GLY A 490 -88.94 86.15 -10.62
CA GLY A 490 -90.29 86.73 -10.58
C GLY A 490 -91.34 85.90 -9.82
N PHE A 491 -91.15 84.58 -9.70
CA PHE A 491 -92.09 83.65 -9.07
C PHE A 491 -91.59 83.03 -7.75
N GLY A 492 -90.51 83.56 -7.18
CA GLY A 492 -89.90 83.04 -5.96
C GLY A 492 -89.03 81.80 -6.20
N ARG A 493 -88.81 80.99 -5.15
CA ARG A 493 -87.82 79.87 -5.14
C ARG A 493 -88.45 78.47 -5.16
N HIS A 494 -89.78 78.38 -5.14
CA HIS A 494 -90.54 77.12 -5.12
C HIS A 494 -90.90 76.69 -6.54
N CYS A 495 -89.88 76.31 -7.31
CA CYS A 495 -90.03 75.93 -8.72
C CYS A 495 -90.91 74.67 -8.87
N ASP A 496 -90.91 73.80 -7.86
CA ASP A 496 -91.65 72.54 -7.73
C ASP A 496 -93.18 72.68 -7.78
N ARG A 497 -93.70 73.91 -7.61
CA ARG A 497 -95.15 74.19 -7.76
C ARG A 497 -95.63 74.14 -9.21
N CYS A 498 -94.73 74.42 -10.14
CA CYS A 498 -95.05 74.55 -11.56
C CYS A 498 -94.22 73.59 -12.43
N HIS A 499 -92.99 73.27 -12.01
CA HIS A 499 -92.07 72.42 -12.73
C HIS A 499 -91.90 71.08 -12.02
N SER A 500 -91.52 70.06 -12.79
CA SER A 500 -91.25 68.72 -12.26
C SER A 500 -89.77 68.37 -12.42
N THR A 501 -89.34 67.29 -11.78
CA THR A 501 -88.00 66.72 -11.95
C THR A 501 -87.76 66.10 -13.34
N GLU A 502 -88.80 66.00 -14.18
CA GLU A 502 -88.71 65.49 -15.56
C GLU A 502 -88.42 66.58 -16.59
N THR A 503 -89.04 67.76 -16.45
CA THR A 503 -88.89 68.87 -17.39
C THR A 503 -89.28 70.22 -16.78
N PHE A 504 -88.56 71.28 -17.20
CA PHE A 504 -88.90 72.68 -16.93
C PHE A 504 -89.74 73.32 -18.05
N GLU A 505 -89.85 72.70 -19.22
CA GLU A 505 -90.49 73.29 -20.41
C GLU A 505 -92.03 73.17 -20.41
N ASP A 506 -92.57 72.14 -19.75
CA ASP A 506 -94.00 71.85 -19.68
C ASP A 506 -94.52 72.04 -18.24
N PRO A 507 -94.89 73.28 -17.83
CA PRO A 507 -95.31 73.52 -16.46
C PRO A 507 -96.65 72.82 -16.17
N VAL A 508 -96.62 71.88 -15.24
CA VAL A 508 -97.82 71.23 -14.72
C VAL A 508 -98.27 72.06 -13.51
N ILE A 509 -99.27 72.92 -13.71
CA ILE A 509 -99.89 73.65 -12.59
C ILE A 509 -100.60 72.61 -11.72
N ARG A 510 -100.03 72.31 -10.55
CA ARG A 510 -100.68 71.47 -9.53
C ARG A 510 -101.61 72.27 -8.64
#